data_AF-A0A2N0NP91-F1
#
_entry.id   AF-A0A2N0NP91-F1
#
_cell.length_a   1.000
_cell.length_b   1.000
_cell.length_c   1.000
_cell.angle_alpha   90.00
_cell.angle_beta   90.00
_cell.angle_gamma   90.00
#
_symmetry.space_group_name_H-M   'P 1'
#
loop_
_entity.id
_entity.type
_entity.pdbx_description
1 polymer ?
#
loop_
_entity_poly.entity_id
_entity_poly.type
_entity_poly.pdbx_seq_one_letter_code
_entity_poly.pdbx_strand_id
1 'polypeptide(L)'
;MTTQAQVIPKFGEQTKAFSIDELKRLIVAAKSMSDLDQAKRYLCSYFIPCADPHGVFWWDPDSKSLKHVIDKNIGKLIRPITKVFYTQPEQGPSQKTEFNIYKWFMVENTDVCNATCDPHKQRIFRSLTGQLYLNIFPGFLHVLRPISTFESTIHLAVKFIFSHIQDIWCSGDWNLTEYIIKW
;
A
#
# COMPACT_ATOMS: atom_id res chain seq x y z
N MET A 1 -14.62 -12.71 24.04
CA MET A 1 -14.32 -11.57 23.15
C MET A 1 -13.80 -12.14 21.84
N THR A 2 -14.61 -12.14 20.80
CA THR A 2 -14.23 -12.63 19.48
C THR A 2 -13.30 -11.59 18.86
N THR A 3 -12.01 -11.90 18.79
CA THR A 3 -11.06 -11.16 17.95
C THR A 3 -11.56 -11.32 16.52
N GLN A 4 -12.27 -10.31 16.02
CA GLN A 4 -12.48 -10.18 14.58
C GLN A 4 -11.07 -10.14 13.99
N ALA A 5 -10.73 -11.16 13.20
CA ALA A 5 -9.54 -11.14 12.38
C ALA A 5 -9.63 -9.86 11.54
N GLN A 6 -8.87 -8.83 11.92
CA GLN A 6 -8.73 -7.63 11.11
C GLN A 6 -8.19 -8.13 9.77
N VAL A 7 -9.06 -8.12 8.77
CA VAL A 7 -8.71 -8.40 7.38
C VAL A 7 -7.63 -7.39 7.05
N ILE A 8 -6.37 -7.84 7.03
CA ILE A 8 -5.26 -7.01 6.54
C ILE A 8 -5.72 -6.50 5.18
N PRO A 9 -5.86 -5.17 5.00
CA PRO A 9 -6.29 -4.64 3.73
C PRO A 9 -5.34 -5.17 2.66
N LYS A 10 -5.89 -5.70 1.54
CA LYS A 10 -5.13 -6.04 0.33
C LYS A 10 -4.64 -4.78 -0.38
N PHE A 11 -4.09 -3.84 0.38
CA PHE A 11 -3.65 -2.55 -0.11
C PHE A 11 -2.48 -2.75 -1.05
N GLY A 12 -2.58 -2.20 -2.26
CA GLY A 12 -1.50 -2.27 -3.24
C GLY A 12 -1.52 -3.50 -4.15
N GLU A 13 -2.59 -4.29 -4.13
CA GLU A 13 -2.74 -5.49 -4.99
C GLU A 13 -3.68 -5.25 -6.19
N GLN A 14 -4.33 -4.09 -6.24
CA GLN A 14 -5.36 -3.78 -7.22
C GLN A 14 -4.72 -3.57 -8.58
N THR A 15 -5.34 -4.13 -9.61
CA THR A 15 -4.89 -4.03 -11.01
C THR A 15 -5.68 -3.01 -11.81
N LYS A 16 -6.78 -2.46 -11.25
CA LYS A 16 -7.64 -1.45 -11.88
C LYS A 16 -7.55 -0.16 -11.08
N ALA A 17 -7.53 0.99 -11.75
CA ALA A 17 -7.54 2.28 -11.08
C ALA A 17 -8.73 2.46 -10.12
N PHE A 18 -8.53 3.25 -9.07
CA PHE A 18 -9.60 3.63 -8.15
C PHE A 18 -10.72 4.38 -8.88
N SER A 19 -11.97 4.05 -8.59
CA SER A 19 -13.15 4.71 -9.12
C SER A 19 -14.02 5.24 -7.99
N ILE A 20 -14.24 6.56 -8.02
CA ILE A 20 -15.11 7.23 -7.07
C ILE A 20 -16.58 6.81 -7.26
N ASP A 21 -16.98 6.52 -8.50
CA ASP A 21 -18.35 6.10 -8.82
C ASP A 21 -18.62 4.68 -8.35
N GLU A 22 -17.61 3.80 -8.40
CA GLU A 22 -17.70 2.47 -7.81
C GLU A 22 -17.86 2.54 -6.28
N LEU A 23 -17.06 3.37 -5.61
CA LEU A 23 -17.21 3.58 -4.17
C LEU A 23 -18.62 4.10 -3.82
N LYS A 24 -19.13 5.08 -4.56
CA LYS A 24 -20.50 5.60 -4.39
C LYS A 24 -21.53 4.50 -4.61
N ARG A 25 -21.38 3.68 -5.65
CA ARG A 25 -22.29 2.57 -5.96
C ARG A 25 -22.35 1.57 -4.80
N LEU A 26 -21.21 1.19 -4.23
CA LEU A 26 -21.13 0.30 -3.07
C LEU A 26 -21.84 0.89 -1.84
N ILE A 27 -21.65 2.18 -1.57
CA ILE A 27 -22.29 2.87 -0.44
C ILE A 27 -23.79 3.02 -0.65
N VAL A 28 -24.24 3.31 -1.88
CA VAL A 28 -25.67 3.43 -2.21
C VAL A 28 -26.38 2.08 -2.09
N ALA A 29 -25.72 0.98 -2.49
CA ALA A 29 -26.26 -0.36 -2.44
C ALA A 29 -26.38 -0.93 -1.01
N ALA A 30 -25.64 -0.40 -0.04
CA ALA A 30 -25.72 -0.82 1.36
C ALA A 30 -27.13 -0.54 1.92
N LYS A 31 -27.74 -1.56 2.55
CA LYS A 31 -29.07 -1.47 3.17
C LYS A 31 -28.99 -1.19 4.67
N SER A 32 -27.85 -1.49 5.28
CA SER A 32 -27.56 -1.31 6.70
C SER A 32 -26.11 -0.85 6.92
N MET A 33 -25.79 -0.47 8.16
CA MET A 33 -24.42 -0.10 8.54
C MET A 33 -23.42 -1.26 8.38
N SER A 34 -23.85 -2.52 8.56
CA SER A 34 -23.00 -3.70 8.35
C SER A 34 -22.70 -3.96 6.88
N ASP A 35 -23.58 -3.55 5.96
CA ASP A 35 -23.37 -3.75 4.52
C ASP A 35 -22.29 -2.80 3.93
N LEU A 36 -21.87 -1.79 4.69
CA LEU A 36 -20.83 -0.84 4.27
C LEU A 36 -19.43 -1.45 4.23
N ASP A 37 -19.22 -2.65 4.79
CA ASP A 37 -17.91 -3.30 4.82
C ASP A 37 -17.32 -3.49 3.43
N GLN A 38 -18.13 -3.69 2.40
CA GLN A 38 -17.64 -3.77 1.02
C GLN A 38 -17.06 -2.44 0.54
N ALA A 39 -17.75 -1.32 0.82
CA ALA A 39 -17.27 0.02 0.47
C ALA A 39 -15.99 0.38 1.25
N LYS A 40 -15.96 0.04 2.55
CA LYS A 40 -14.80 0.23 3.42
C LYS A 40 -13.59 -0.54 2.92
N ARG A 41 -13.75 -1.83 2.60
CA ARG A 41 -12.68 -2.67 2.02
C ARG A 41 -12.23 -2.16 0.66
N TYR A 42 -13.17 -1.71 -0.18
CA TYR A 42 -12.82 -1.10 -1.47
C TYR A 42 -11.92 0.13 -1.26
N LEU A 43 -12.31 1.07 -0.40
CA LEU A 43 -11.51 2.25 -0.11
C LEU A 43 -10.13 1.88 0.48
N CYS A 44 -10.08 1.01 1.50
CA CYS A 44 -8.83 0.59 2.14
C CYS A 44 -7.91 -0.24 1.24
N SER A 45 -8.42 -0.71 0.10
CA SER A 45 -7.59 -1.38 -0.90
C SER A 45 -6.75 -0.39 -1.72
N TYR A 46 -7.22 0.85 -1.86
CA TYR A 46 -6.50 1.90 -2.59
C TYR A 46 -5.86 2.95 -1.69
N PHE A 47 -6.39 3.15 -0.48
CA PHE A 47 -5.95 4.20 0.44
C PHE A 47 -5.61 3.64 1.81
N ILE A 48 -4.51 4.10 2.40
CA ILE A 48 -4.14 3.76 3.78
C ILE A 48 -3.69 5.02 4.53
N PRO A 49 -4.30 5.33 5.70
CA PRO A 49 -3.83 6.42 6.55
C PRO A 49 -2.42 6.13 7.08
N CYS A 50 -1.60 7.17 7.16
CA CYS A 50 -0.24 7.08 7.67
C CYS A 50 0.02 8.19 8.68
N ALA A 51 0.58 7.84 9.83
CA ALA A 51 0.95 8.79 10.88
C ALA A 51 2.30 9.45 10.59
N ASP A 52 3.22 8.72 9.97
CA ASP A 52 4.56 9.21 9.62
C ASP A 52 5.04 8.65 8.26
N PRO A 53 5.09 9.47 7.19
CA PRO A 53 4.68 10.88 7.15
C PRO A 53 3.16 11.04 7.24
N HIS A 54 2.70 12.02 8.03
CA HIS A 54 1.27 12.27 8.24
C HIS A 54 0.53 12.51 6.92
N GLY A 55 -0.48 11.69 6.65
CA GLY A 55 -1.26 11.77 5.41
C GLY A 55 -1.94 10.46 5.06
N VAL A 56 -2.18 10.27 3.77
CA VAL A 56 -2.76 9.04 3.21
C VAL A 56 -1.89 8.60 2.04
N PHE A 57 -1.51 7.32 2.02
CA PHE A 57 -0.93 6.72 0.83
C PHE A 57 -2.02 6.18 -0.09
N TRP A 58 -1.88 6.51 -1.37
CA TRP A 58 -2.75 6.06 -2.45
C TRP A 58 -1.97 5.11 -3.37
N TRP A 59 -2.48 3.89 -3.54
CA TRP A 59 -2.03 2.95 -4.56
C TRP A 59 -2.51 3.32 -5.96
N ASP A 60 -1.56 3.49 -6.88
CA ASP A 60 -1.79 3.65 -8.31
C ASP A 60 -1.35 2.40 -9.07
N PRO A 61 -2.30 1.56 -9.53
CA PRO A 61 -2.01 0.33 -10.27
C PRO A 61 -1.27 0.54 -11.58
N ASP A 62 -1.53 1.64 -12.30
CA ASP A 62 -0.99 1.86 -13.65
C ASP A 62 0.51 2.13 -13.59
N SER A 63 0.92 2.98 -12.64
CA SER A 63 2.33 3.27 -12.36
C SER A 63 2.97 2.27 -11.39
N LYS A 64 2.20 1.33 -10.83
CA LYS A 64 2.60 0.39 -9.76
C LYS A 64 3.29 1.11 -8.60
N SER A 65 2.78 2.28 -8.23
CA SER A 65 3.46 3.17 -7.29
C SER A 65 2.52 3.65 -6.18
N LEU A 66 3.15 4.11 -5.09
CA LEU A 66 2.48 4.71 -3.96
C LEU A 66 2.63 6.22 -4.01
N LYS A 67 1.51 6.93 -3.98
CA LYS A 67 1.46 8.39 -3.93
C LYS A 67 1.09 8.82 -2.52
N HIS A 68 1.90 9.67 -1.90
CA HIS A 68 1.52 10.31 -0.64
C HIS A 68 0.61 11.51 -0.93
N VAL A 69 -0.50 11.59 -0.22
CA VAL A 69 -1.52 12.61 -0.37
C VAL A 69 -1.86 13.18 1.00
N ILE A 70 -1.81 14.50 1.13
CA ILE A 70 -2.25 15.17 2.36
C ILE A 70 -3.76 15.07 2.57
N ASP A 71 -4.19 14.99 3.83
CA ASP A 71 -5.58 14.76 4.25
C ASP A 71 -6.60 15.67 3.59
N LYS A 72 -6.25 16.96 3.40
CA LYS A 72 -7.13 17.95 2.79
C LYS A 72 -7.58 17.53 1.39
N ASN A 73 -6.70 16.89 0.62
CA ASN A 73 -7.00 16.48 -0.75
C ASN A 73 -7.89 15.24 -0.77
N ILE A 74 -7.64 14.26 0.12
CA ILE A 74 -8.54 13.12 0.32
C ILE A 74 -9.91 13.57 0.80
N GLY A 75 -9.96 14.54 1.70
CA GLY A 75 -11.20 15.16 2.16
C GLY A 75 -12.03 15.71 1.00
N LYS A 76 -11.44 16.43 0.05
CA LYS A 76 -12.18 16.91 -1.13
C LYS A 76 -12.79 15.77 -1.96
N LEU A 77 -12.12 14.63 -2.03
CA LEU A 77 -12.53 13.49 -2.85
C LEU A 77 -13.70 12.70 -2.22
N ILE A 78 -13.60 12.36 -0.93
CA ILE A 78 -14.53 11.41 -0.29
C ILE A 78 -15.43 12.02 0.79
N ARG A 79 -15.16 13.23 1.30
CA ARG A 79 -16.00 13.88 2.33
C ARG A 79 -17.46 14.08 1.93
N PRO A 80 -17.81 14.39 0.66
CA PRO A 80 -19.21 14.52 0.26
C PRO A 80 -20.00 13.22 0.24
N ILE A 81 -19.35 12.06 0.37
CA ILE A 81 -20.02 10.76 0.23
C ILE A 81 -20.61 10.34 1.59
N THR A 82 -21.93 10.51 1.70
CA THR A 82 -22.72 10.12 2.86
C THR A 82 -23.83 9.14 2.48
N LYS A 83 -24.30 8.39 3.47
CA LYS A 83 -25.46 7.50 3.36
C LYS A 83 -26.29 7.61 4.62
N VAL A 84 -27.59 7.80 4.46
CA VAL A 84 -28.53 7.81 5.57
C VAL A 84 -29.28 6.49 5.59
N PHE A 85 -29.36 5.88 6.77
CA PHE A 85 -30.19 4.73 7.07
C PHE A 85 -31.34 5.16 7.95
N TYR A 86 -32.51 4.57 7.70
CA TYR A 86 -33.69 4.74 8.53
C TYR A 86 -34.05 3.38 9.10
N THR A 87 -34.04 3.26 10.42
CA THR A 87 -34.52 2.08 11.13
C THR A 87 -35.85 2.39 11.78
N GLN A 88 -36.89 1.62 11.45
CA GLN A 88 -38.17 1.68 12.13
C GLN A 88 -38.12 0.69 13.31
N PRO A 89 -38.10 1.15 14.56
CA PRO A 89 -38.39 0.27 15.68
C PRO A 89 -39.86 -0.18 15.65
N GLU A 90 -40.18 -1.32 16.28
CA GLU A 90 -41.56 -1.83 16.38
C GLU A 90 -42.50 -0.83 17.08
N GLN A 91 -41.96 0.00 17.96
CA GLN A 91 -42.66 1.09 18.64
C GLN A 91 -41.77 2.32 18.68
N GLY A 92 -42.29 3.48 18.24
CA GLY A 92 -41.60 4.77 18.30
C GLY A 92 -41.21 5.35 16.93
N PRO A 93 -40.66 6.58 16.91
CA PRO A 93 -40.30 7.26 15.69
C PRO A 93 -39.10 6.59 15.00
N SER A 94 -39.08 6.64 13.66
CA SER A 94 -37.95 6.17 12.86
C SER A 94 -36.64 6.81 13.32
N GLN A 95 -35.63 6.00 13.59
CA GLN A 95 -34.30 6.48 13.93
C GLN A 95 -33.50 6.71 12.64
N LYS A 96 -32.91 7.90 12.52
CA LYS A 96 -32.03 8.27 11.41
C LYS A 96 -30.58 8.08 11.83
N THR A 97 -29.83 7.30 11.06
CA THR A 97 -28.39 7.11 11.24
C THR A 97 -27.68 7.57 9.99
N GLU A 98 -26.75 8.52 10.12
CA GLU A 98 -25.95 9.02 9.01
C GLU A 98 -24.54 8.44 9.05
N PHE A 99 -24.11 7.90 7.92
CA PHE A 99 -22.76 7.43 7.66
C PHE A 99 -22.04 8.41 6.74
N ASN A 100 -20.80 8.75 7.07
CA ASN A 100 -19.90 9.53 6.22
C ASN A 100 -18.58 8.74 6.07
N ILE A 101 -18.21 8.41 4.83
CA ILE A 101 -17.04 7.56 4.56
C ILE A 101 -15.73 8.24 4.99
N TYR A 102 -15.62 9.56 4.86
CA TYR A 102 -14.43 10.31 5.26
C TYR A 102 -14.26 10.33 6.78
N LYS A 103 -15.34 10.59 7.52
CA LYS A 103 -15.33 10.54 8.99
C LYS A 103 -14.90 9.15 9.46
N TRP A 104 -15.49 8.11 8.87
CA TRP A 104 -15.09 6.75 9.17
C TRP A 104 -13.60 6.51 8.85
N PHE A 105 -13.15 6.86 7.66
CA PHE A 105 -11.80 6.53 7.19
C PHE A 105 -10.68 7.30 7.92
N MET A 106 -10.89 8.58 8.24
CA MET A 106 -9.85 9.43 8.84
C MET A 106 -9.90 9.48 10.36
N VAL A 107 -11.05 9.21 10.99
CA VAL A 107 -11.24 9.41 12.44
C VAL A 107 -11.60 8.12 13.16
N GLU A 108 -12.50 7.31 12.59
CA GLU A 108 -13.01 6.11 13.27
C GLU A 108 -12.19 4.85 12.95
N ASN A 109 -11.48 4.83 11.82
CA ASN A 109 -10.60 3.76 11.40
C ASN A 109 -9.31 3.78 12.21
N THR A 110 -9.02 2.69 12.93
CA THR A 110 -7.84 2.55 13.78
C THR A 110 -6.62 2.00 13.03
N ASP A 111 -6.78 1.56 11.78
CA ASP A 111 -5.68 1.04 10.97
C ASP A 111 -4.87 2.17 10.32
N VAL A 112 -4.12 2.89 11.16
CA VAL A 112 -3.13 3.89 10.78
C VAL A 112 -1.74 3.27 10.80
N CYS A 113 -0.99 3.41 9.71
CA CYS A 113 0.35 2.84 9.56
C CYS A 113 1.47 3.87 9.76
N ASN A 114 2.71 3.38 9.91
CA ASN A 114 3.91 4.17 9.67
C ASN A 114 4.57 3.70 8.37
N ALA A 115 5.13 4.63 7.60
CA ALA A 115 5.89 4.27 6.42
C ALA A 115 7.27 3.72 6.81
N THR A 116 7.74 2.75 6.05
CA THR A 116 9.09 2.19 6.16
C THR A 116 9.60 1.74 4.79
N CYS A 117 10.89 1.56 4.62
CA CYS A 117 11.49 1.07 3.40
C CYS A 117 12.39 -0.13 3.72
N ASP A 118 11.85 -1.35 3.58
CA ASP A 118 12.58 -2.59 3.88
C ASP A 118 12.35 -3.61 2.75
N PRO A 119 13.37 -3.95 1.95
CA PRO A 119 13.20 -4.86 0.82
C PRO A 119 12.80 -6.29 1.22
N HIS A 120 12.92 -6.66 2.49
CA HIS A 120 12.59 -7.99 3.01
C HIS A 120 11.20 -8.06 3.64
N LYS A 121 10.48 -6.93 3.72
CA LYS A 121 9.12 -6.90 4.27
C LYS A 121 8.08 -6.84 3.15
N GLN A 122 6.95 -7.48 3.40
CA GLN A 122 5.76 -7.35 2.56
C GLN A 122 5.18 -5.92 2.60
N ARG A 123 4.28 -5.60 1.66
CA ARG A 123 3.67 -4.26 1.50
C ARG A 123 3.03 -3.74 2.79
N ILE A 124 2.26 -4.56 3.49
CA ILE A 124 1.63 -4.23 4.77
C ILE A 124 1.99 -5.30 5.79
N PHE A 125 2.50 -4.90 6.95
CA PHE A 125 2.81 -5.84 8.03
C PHE A 125 2.63 -5.20 9.40
N ARG A 126 2.48 -6.03 10.43
CA ARG A 126 2.52 -5.57 11.83
C ARG A 126 3.84 -5.95 12.49
N SER A 127 4.37 -5.08 13.35
CA SER A 127 5.49 -5.42 14.23
C SER A 127 5.04 -6.38 15.34
N LEU A 128 6.02 -6.89 16.12
CA LEU A 128 5.76 -7.68 17.32
C LEU A 128 4.94 -6.91 18.37
N THR A 129 5.00 -5.58 18.37
CA THR A 129 4.22 -4.71 19.27
C THR A 129 2.83 -4.37 18.72
N GLY A 130 2.45 -4.90 17.54
CA GLY A 130 1.16 -4.68 16.90
C GLY A 130 1.07 -3.43 16.00
N GLN A 131 2.11 -2.60 15.96
CA GLN A 131 2.18 -1.39 15.12
C GLN A 131 2.07 -1.78 13.65
N LEU A 132 1.17 -1.13 12.92
CA LEU A 132 1.00 -1.32 11.48
C LEU A 132 2.07 -0.53 10.71
N TYR A 133 2.68 -1.17 9.72
CA TYR A 133 3.65 -0.56 8.83
C TYR A 133 3.23 -0.72 7.37
N LEU A 134 3.45 0.34 6.59
CA LEU A 134 3.42 0.33 5.15
C LEU A 134 4.87 0.33 4.64
N ASN A 135 5.27 -0.76 3.99
CA ASN A 135 6.52 -0.79 3.27
C ASN A 135 6.36 -0.03 1.94
N ILE A 136 7.03 1.10 1.80
CA ILE A 136 7.01 1.93 0.58
C ILE A 136 8.03 1.49 -0.47
N PHE A 137 8.83 0.44 -0.18
CA PHE A 137 9.77 -0.10 -1.14
C PHE A 137 9.06 -0.47 -2.45
N PRO A 138 9.47 0.09 -3.61
CA PRO A 138 8.78 -0.15 -4.88
C PRO A 138 9.09 -1.53 -5.48
N GLY A 139 10.04 -2.26 -4.90
CA GLY A 139 10.64 -3.44 -5.50
C GLY A 139 11.97 -3.10 -6.16
N PHE A 140 12.75 -4.13 -6.48
CA PHE A 140 13.97 -3.97 -7.25
C PHE A 140 13.64 -3.70 -8.72
N LEU A 141 14.36 -2.75 -9.33
CA LEU A 141 14.25 -2.46 -10.77
C LEU A 141 14.57 -3.70 -11.62
N HIS A 142 15.51 -4.52 -11.14
CA HIS A 142 15.96 -5.73 -11.81
C HIS A 142 15.56 -6.97 -11.01
N VAL A 143 14.97 -7.94 -11.71
CA VAL A 143 14.68 -9.26 -11.13
C VAL A 143 15.91 -10.14 -11.26
N LEU A 144 16.32 -10.77 -10.17
CA LEU A 144 17.41 -11.74 -10.17
C LEU A 144 17.08 -12.88 -11.13
N ARG A 145 18.00 -13.16 -12.04
CA ARG A 145 17.92 -14.29 -12.98
C ARG A 145 19.28 -14.99 -13.03
N PRO A 146 19.32 -16.31 -13.25
CA PRO A 146 20.59 -17.04 -13.34
C PRO A 146 21.49 -16.47 -14.44
N ILE A 147 22.79 -16.41 -14.20
CA ILE A 147 23.77 -15.89 -15.19
C ILE A 147 23.68 -16.60 -16.55
N SER A 148 23.34 -17.89 -16.55
CA SER A 148 23.15 -18.72 -17.74
C SER A 148 22.00 -18.27 -18.64
N THR A 149 21.09 -17.41 -18.15
CA THR A 149 19.96 -16.89 -18.93
C THR A 149 20.30 -15.65 -19.76
N PHE A 150 21.50 -15.09 -19.58
CA PHE A 150 21.95 -13.92 -20.33
C PHE A 150 22.75 -14.32 -21.58
N GLU A 151 22.68 -13.48 -22.61
CA GLU A 151 23.42 -13.66 -23.85
C GLU A 151 24.94 -13.53 -23.64
N SER A 152 25.73 -14.16 -24.52
CA SER A 152 27.20 -14.12 -24.47
C SER A 152 27.77 -12.70 -24.55
N THR A 153 27.10 -11.79 -25.25
CA THR A 153 27.45 -10.37 -25.32
C THR A 153 27.39 -9.70 -23.95
N ILE A 154 26.38 -10.01 -23.15
CA ILE A 154 26.24 -9.52 -21.77
C ILE A 154 27.32 -10.13 -20.88
N HIS A 155 27.64 -11.42 -21.05
CA HIS A 155 28.74 -12.05 -20.29
C HIS A 155 30.08 -11.38 -20.57
N LEU A 156 30.36 -11.06 -21.83
CA LEU A 156 31.59 -10.34 -22.22
C LEU A 156 31.64 -8.94 -21.62
N ALA A 157 30.52 -8.21 -21.62
CA ALA A 157 30.44 -6.89 -21.01
C ALA A 157 30.66 -6.92 -19.49
N VAL A 158 30.03 -7.87 -18.78
CA VAL A 158 30.23 -8.06 -17.33
C VAL A 158 31.68 -8.44 -17.03
N LYS A 159 32.28 -9.34 -17.83
CA LYS A 159 33.69 -9.72 -17.68
C LYS A 159 34.61 -8.51 -17.86
N PHE A 160 34.35 -7.68 -18.87
CA PHE A 160 35.10 -6.45 -19.10
C PHE A 160 35.04 -5.49 -17.89
N ILE A 161 33.85 -5.31 -17.31
CA ILE A 161 33.65 -4.48 -16.10
C ILE A 161 34.46 -5.05 -14.92
N PHE A 162 34.38 -6.35 -14.66
CA PHE A 162 35.13 -6.98 -13.57
C PHE A 162 36.64 -6.93 -13.78
N SER A 163 37.13 -7.14 -15.01
CA SER A 163 38.55 -6.95 -15.33
C SER A 163 38.99 -5.51 -15.09
N HIS A 164 38.18 -4.51 -15.46
CA HIS A 164 38.51 -3.12 -15.19
C HIS A 164 38.59 -2.81 -13.68
N ILE A 165 37.64 -3.32 -12.88
CA ILE A 165 37.67 -3.18 -11.42
C ILE A 165 38.95 -3.80 -10.85
N GLN A 166 39.29 -5.02 -11.29
CA GLN A 166 40.48 -5.72 -10.82
C GLN A 166 41.76 -4.98 -11.22
N ASP A 167 41.95 -4.77 -12.52
CA ASP A 167 43.23 -4.34 -13.07
C ASP A 167 43.48 -2.85 -12.85
N ILE A 168 42.43 -2.03 -12.93
CA ILE A 168 42.56 -0.57 -12.85
C ILE A 168 42.24 -0.04 -11.46
N TRP A 169 41.09 -0.41 -10.87
CA TRP A 169 40.70 0.17 -9.58
C TRP A 169 41.46 -0.46 -8.41
N CYS A 170 41.64 -1.78 -8.46
CA CYS A 170 42.27 -2.53 -7.40
C CYS A 170 43.76 -2.77 -7.64
N SER A 171 44.33 -2.29 -8.76
CA SER A 171 45.74 -2.49 -9.13
C SER A 171 46.18 -3.97 -9.12
N GLY A 172 45.26 -4.87 -9.46
CA GLY A 172 45.48 -6.32 -9.41
C GLY A 172 45.39 -6.95 -8.02
N ASP A 173 45.12 -6.19 -6.95
CA ASP A 173 44.93 -6.73 -5.60
C ASP A 173 43.61 -7.51 -5.52
N TRP A 174 43.73 -8.83 -5.34
CA TRP A 174 42.58 -9.71 -5.30
C TRP A 174 41.71 -9.56 -4.05
N ASN A 175 42.31 -9.25 -2.89
CA ASN A 175 41.54 -9.07 -1.66
C ASN A 175 40.68 -7.81 -1.76
N LEU A 176 41.24 -6.74 -2.34
CA LEU A 176 40.50 -5.51 -2.60
C LEU A 176 39.44 -5.71 -3.68
N THR A 177 39.75 -6.43 -4.75
CA THR A 177 38.80 -6.77 -5.81
C THR A 177 37.60 -7.55 -5.26
N GLU A 178 37.86 -8.59 -4.47
CA GLU A 178 36.80 -9.40 -3.86
C GLU A 178 35.94 -8.58 -2.90
N TYR A 179 36.55 -7.70 -2.11
CA TYR A 179 35.83 -6.78 -1.23
C TYR A 179 34.89 -5.87 -2.03
N ILE A 180 35.38 -5.23 -3.10
CA ILE A 180 34.59 -4.30 -3.92
C ILE A 180 33.42 -5.00 -4.63
N ILE A 181 33.60 -6.24 -5.12
CA ILE A 181 32.53 -6.97 -5.81
C ILE A 181 31.43 -7.42 -4.83
N LYS A 182 31.77 -7.70 -3.57
CA LYS A 182 30.82 -8.18 -2.55
C LYS A 182 30.10 -7.06 -1.79
N TRP A 183 30.69 -5.86 -1.74
CA TRP A 183 30.15 -4.70 -1.05
C TRP A 183 28.93 -4.13 -1.78
#